data_AF-A0A3R7F554-F1
#
_entry.id   AF-A0A3R7F554-F1
#
_cell.length_a   1.000
_cell.length_b   1.000
_cell.length_c   1.000
_cell.angle_alpha   90.00
_cell.angle_beta   90.00
_cell.angle_gamma   90.00
#
_symmetry.space_group_name_H-M   'P 1'
#
loop_
_entity.id
_entity.type
_entity.pdbx_description
1 polymer ?
#
loop_
_entity_poly.entity_id
_entity_poly.type
_entity_poly.pdbx_seq_one_letter_code
_entity_poly.pdbx_strand_id
1 'polypeptide(L)' 'MATGYLEDGVDLRANLERIRRGEIEEWLRESREKYKCPVCGEPLSVSAMRRKCYHCGADLSKFV' A
#
# COMPACT_ATOMS: atom_id res chain seq x y z
N MET A 1 4.19 -17.95 2.79
CA MET A 1 4.78 -16.64 3.16
C MET A 1 4.42 -15.51 2.20
N ALA A 2 4.33 -15.73 0.87
CA ALA A 2 3.92 -14.66 -0.07
C ALA A 2 2.39 -14.45 -0.20
N THR A 3 1.58 -15.44 0.15
CA THR A 3 0.11 -15.42 -0.06
C THR A 3 -0.62 -14.37 0.75
N GLY A 4 -0.20 -14.07 1.98
CA GLY A 4 -0.87 -13.06 2.81
C GLY A 4 -0.83 -11.65 2.19
N TYR A 5 0.22 -11.33 1.42
CA TYR A 5 0.30 -10.06 0.71
C TYR A 5 -0.70 -9.97 -0.44
N LEU A 6 -1.07 -11.10 -1.06
CA LEU A 6 -2.11 -11.12 -2.09
C LEU A 6 -3.48 -10.78 -1.50
N GLU A 7 -3.77 -11.22 -0.28
CA GLU A 7 -5.01 -10.87 0.44
C GLU A 7 -5.10 -9.36 0.71
N ASP A 8 -3.95 -8.73 0.95
CA ASP A 8 -3.80 -7.28 1.08
C ASP A 8 -3.70 -6.54 -0.28
N GLY A 9 -3.86 -7.25 -1.41
CA GLY A 9 -3.84 -6.67 -2.75
C GLY A 9 -2.44 -6.29 -3.26
N VAL A 10 -1.41 -6.96 -2.74
CA VAL A 10 0.00 -6.79 -3.09
C VAL A 10 0.57 -8.07 -3.69
N ASP A 11 0.86 -8.04 -4.98
CA ASP A 11 1.64 -9.09 -5.62
C ASP A 11 3.14 -8.79 -5.51
N LEU A 12 3.78 -9.46 -4.55
CA LEU A 12 5.23 -9.33 -4.34
C LEU A 12 6.04 -9.81 -5.54
N ARG A 13 5.58 -10.83 -6.29
CA ARG A 13 6.30 -11.33 -7.46
C ARG A 13 6.25 -10.30 -8.58
N ALA A 14 5.08 -9.72 -8.84
CA ALA A 14 4.95 -8.63 -9.80
C ALA A 14 5.83 -7.42 -9.42
N ASN A 15 5.86 -7.02 -8.14
CA ASN A 15 6.72 -5.94 -7.66
C ASN A 15 8.21 -6.23 -7.90
N LEU A 16 8.68 -7.45 -7.58
CA LEU A 16 10.07 -7.84 -7.80
C LEU A 16 10.43 -7.84 -9.29
N GLU A 17 9.51 -8.24 -10.16
CA GLU A 17 9.70 -8.15 -11.61
C GLU A 17 9.82 -6.69 -12.10
N ARG A 18 9.00 -5.77 -11.57
CA ARG A 18 9.13 -4.33 -11.87
C ARG A 18 10.49 -3.78 -11.46
N ILE A 19 10.96 -4.14 -10.25
CA ILE A 19 12.28 -3.76 -9.75
C ILE A 19 13.38 -4.30 -10.68
N ARG A 20 13.29 -5.57 -11.09
CA ARG A 20 14.23 -6.21 -12.02
C ARG A 20 14.30 -5.50 -13.38
N ARG A 21 13.18 -4.95 -13.85
CA ARG A 21 13.10 -4.15 -15.10
C ARG A 21 13.55 -2.70 -14.95
N GLY A 22 13.90 -2.25 -13.74
CA GLY A 22 14.34 -0.88 -13.49
C GLY A 22 13.20 0.14 -13.33
N GLU A 23 11.95 -0.30 -13.13
CA GLU A 23 10.76 0.55 -13.01
C GLU A 23 10.58 1.13 -11.58
N ILE A 24 11.67 1.28 -10.83
CA ILE A 24 11.64 1.55 -9.38
C ILE A 24 10.97 2.90 -9.09
N GLU A 25 11.35 3.97 -9.78
CA GLU A 25 10.84 5.32 -9.51
C GLU A 25 9.34 5.44 -9.76
N GLU A 26 8.86 4.86 -10.85
CA GLU A 26 7.45 4.81 -11.18
C GLU A 26 6.66 3.98 -10.17
N TRP A 27 7.16 2.79 -9.83
CA TRP A 27 6.57 1.93 -8.80
C TRP A 27 6.50 2.61 -7.42
N LEU A 28 7.55 3.34 -7.03
CA LEU A 28 7.58 4.10 -5.77
C LEU A 28 6.58 5.26 -5.77
N ARG A 29 6.44 5.97 -6.90
CA ARG A 29 5.46 7.06 -7.06
C ARG A 29 4.03 6.53 -6.91
N GLU A 30 3.69 5.46 -7.63
CA GLU A 30 2.38 4.80 -7.53
C GLU A 30 2.12 4.29 -6.11
N SER A 31 3.12 3.68 -5.47
CA SER A 31 2.99 3.14 -4.12
C SER A 31 2.72 4.23 -3.08
N ARG A 32 3.38 5.39 -3.17
CA ARG A 32 3.12 6.53 -2.27
C ARG A 32 1.70 7.07 -2.41
N GLU A 33 1.17 7.11 -3.61
CA GLU A 33 -0.21 7.55 -3.85
C GLU A 33 -1.23 6.52 -3.39
N LYS A 34 -0.94 5.22 -3.58
CA LYS A 34 -1.83 4.12 -3.22
C LYS A 34 -1.91 3.88 -1.72
N TYR A 35 -0.77 3.95 -1.01
CA TYR A 35 -0.66 3.58 0.40
C TYR A 35 -0.53 4.81 1.29
N LYS A 36 -1.58 5.64 1.29
CA LYS A 36 -1.71 6.80 2.17
C LYS A 36 -3.11 6.90 2.75
N CYS A 37 -3.23 7.58 3.89
CA CYS A 37 -4.52 7.87 4.47
C CYS A 37 -5.29 8.86 3.58
N PRO A 38 -6.52 8.55 3.13
CA PRO A 38 -7.34 9.48 2.35
C PRO A 38 -7.81 10.69 3.17
N VAL A 39 -7.71 10.63 4.51
CA VAL A 39 -8.16 11.70 5.42
C VAL A 39 -7.02 12.67 5.75
N CYS A 40 -5.85 12.16 6.16
CA CYS A 40 -4.75 13.01 6.60
C CYS A 40 -3.55 13.04 5.65
N GLY A 41 -3.55 12.25 4.58
CA GLY A 41 -2.47 12.22 3.57
C GLY A 41 -1.20 11.48 3.99
N GLU A 42 -1.04 11.14 5.27
CA GLU A 42 0.14 10.42 5.78
C GLU A 42 0.25 9.00 5.21
N PRO A 43 1.47 8.50 4.95
CA PRO A 43 1.69 7.17 4.40
C PRO A 43 1.25 6.08 5.38
N LEU A 44 0.71 4.98 4.82
CA LEU A 44 0.24 3.84 5.58
C LEU A 44 0.91 2.55 5.12
N SER A 45 1.07 1.60 6.04
CA SER A 45 1.35 0.22 5.64
C SER A 45 0.14 -0.36 4.90
N VAL A 46 0.40 -1.33 4.02
CA VAL A 46 -0.63 -2.00 3.22
C VAL A 46 -1.74 -2.58 4.12
N SER A 47 -1.37 -3.23 5.22
CA SER A 47 -2.33 -3.84 6.15
C SER A 47 -3.12 -2.81 6.98
N ALA A 48 -2.62 -1.58 7.11
CA ALA A 48 -3.33 -0.49 7.80
C ALA A 48 -4.39 0.18 6.92
N MET A 49 -4.32 0.02 5.58
CA MET A 49 -5.27 0.62 4.64
C MET A 49 -6.72 0.17 4.85
N ARG A 50 -6.95 -0.95 5.55
CA ARG A 50 -8.28 -1.50 5.85
C ARG A 50 -8.69 -1.40 7.32
N ARG A 51 -7.96 -0.63 8.11
CA ARG A 51 -8.11 -0.54 9.57
C ARG A 51 -8.16 0.91 10.03
N LYS A 52 -7.95 1.16 11.31
CA LYS A 52 -7.80 2.52 11.84
C LYS A 52 -6.44 3.11 11.45
N CYS A 53 -6.44 4.32 10.91
CA CYS A 53 -5.22 5.10 10.66
C CYS A 53 -4.50 5.35 11.99
N TYR A 54 -3.23 4.96 12.09
CA TYR A 54 -2.43 5.16 13.29
C TYR A 54 -1.88 6.60 13.43
N HIS A 55 -2.06 7.46 12.42
CA HIS A 55 -1.70 8.88 12.47
C HIS A 55 -2.87 9.76 12.97
N CYS A 56 -4.01 9.72 12.29
CA CYS A 56 -5.14 10.61 12.58
C CYS A 56 -6.32 9.91 13.28
N GLY A 57 -6.28 8.58 13.42
CA GLY A 57 -7.35 7.81 14.05
C GLY A 57 -8.59 7.57 13.19
N ALA A 58 -8.60 7.99 11.92
CA ALA A 58 -9.70 7.71 11.00
C ALA A 58 -9.93 6.20 10.82
N ASP A 59 -11.19 5.77 10.78
CA ASP A 59 -11.55 4.39 10.46
C ASP A 59 -11.57 4.19 8.94
N LEU A 60 -10.55 3.52 8.41
CA LEU A 60 -10.35 3.36 6.97
C LEU A 60 -11.10 2.16 6.39
N SER A 61 -11.70 1.31 7.22
CA SER A 61 -12.53 0.18 6.74
C SER A 61 -13.71 0.63 5.88
N LYS A 62 -14.07 1.93 5.94
CA LYS A 62 -15.15 2.56 5.19
C LYS A 62 -14.71 3.12 3.82
N PHE A 63 -13.42 3.12 3.52
CA PHE A 63 -12.84 3.70 2.30
C PHE A 63 -12.32 2.64 1.33
N VAL A 64 -12.50 1.36 1.67
CA VAL A 64 -12.02 0.19 0.92
C VAL A 64 -13.14 -0.46 0.15
#